data_AF-A0A1Y1QWZ3-F1
#
_entry.id   AF-A0A1Y1QWZ3-F1
#
_cell.length_a   1.000
_cell.length_b   1.000
_cell.length_c   1.000
_cell.angle_alpha   90.00
_cell.angle_beta   90.00
_cell.angle_gamma   90.00
#
_symmetry.space_group_name_H-M   'P 1'
#
loop_
_entity.id
_entity.type
_entity.pdbx_description
1 polymer ?
#
loop_
_entity_poly.entity_id
_entity_poly.type
_entity_poly.pdbx_seq_one_letter_code
_entity_poly.pdbx_strand_id
1 'polypeptide(L)'
;MSNPLLTPQEQARIDTVRSYQHSPDTYPTPTASNAMEALTAFLARVDWNLVFQVTARVLVSIGMLFTAYQYLQYTLFFGAGALAFIGQFLIGVFFVAVVFMTSDDLHIMTAALGMYLLANSF
;
A
#
# COMPACT_ATOMS: atom_id res chain seq x y z
N MET A 1 24.04 -53.66 -3.90
CA MET A 1 24.73 -54.80 -4.53
C MET A 1 26.02 -54.27 -5.12
N SER A 2 27.17 -54.56 -4.51
CA SER A 2 28.50 -54.12 -4.96
C SER A 2 29.00 -55.01 -6.09
N ASN A 3 29.49 -54.40 -7.17
CA ASN A 3 29.96 -55.11 -8.36
C ASN A 3 31.35 -55.72 -8.06
N PRO A 4 31.57 -57.06 -8.15
CA PRO A 4 32.77 -57.72 -7.66
C PRO A 4 34.05 -57.48 -8.49
N LEU A 5 34.00 -56.64 -9.52
CA LEU A 5 35.12 -56.37 -10.44
C LEU A 5 35.78 -55.00 -10.22
N LEU A 6 35.27 -54.17 -9.31
CA LEU A 6 35.83 -52.85 -9.02
C LEU A 6 36.74 -52.92 -7.80
N THR A 7 37.91 -52.31 -7.90
CA THR A 7 38.76 -52.15 -6.72
C THR A 7 38.06 -51.23 -5.71
N PRO A 8 38.33 -51.38 -4.40
CA PRO A 8 37.68 -50.57 -3.36
C PRO A 8 37.81 -49.06 -3.59
N GLN A 9 38.92 -48.64 -4.21
CA GLN A 9 39.19 -47.23 -4.53
C GLN A 9 38.34 -46.72 -5.71
N GLU A 10 38.03 -47.55 -6.70
CA GLU A 10 37.17 -47.19 -7.82
C GLU A 10 35.69 -47.14 -7.42
N GLN A 11 35.27 -48.04 -6.53
CA GLN A 11 33.92 -48.03 -5.97
C GLN A 11 33.67 -46.72 -5.18
N ALA A 12 34.63 -46.32 -4.33
CA ALA A 12 34.56 -45.06 -3.61
C ALA A 12 34.53 -43.84 -4.56
N ARG A 13 35.33 -43.87 -5.62
CA ARG A 13 35.34 -42.79 -6.63
C ARG A 13 34.01 -42.70 -7.36
N ILE A 14 33.38 -43.82 -7.70
CA ILE A 14 32.06 -43.85 -8.35
C ILE A 14 30.97 -43.36 -7.39
N ASP A 15 30.98 -43.78 -6.12
CA ASP A 15 30.02 -43.29 -5.12
C ASP A 15 30.18 -41.79 -4.90
N THR A 16 31.40 -41.27 -4.92
CA THR A 16 31.66 -39.83 -4.85
C THR A 16 31.13 -39.12 -6.10
N VAL A 17 31.42 -39.60 -7.31
CA VAL A 17 30.91 -39.00 -8.56
C VAL A 17 29.38 -39.07 -8.65
N ARG A 18 28.77 -40.15 -8.16
CA ARG A 18 27.31 -40.32 -8.07
C ARG A 18 26.69 -39.35 -7.08
N SER A 19 27.37 -39.05 -5.97
CA SER A 19 26.94 -38.02 -5.02
C SER A 19 26.96 -36.62 -5.63
N TYR A 20 27.88 -36.33 -6.56
CA TYR A 20 27.92 -35.07 -7.30
C TYR A 20 26.90 -35.00 -8.45
N GLN A 21 26.45 -36.15 -8.96
CA GLN A 21 25.41 -36.23 -9.99
C GLN A 21 23.98 -36.19 -9.42
N HIS A 22 23.79 -36.47 -8.12
CA HIS A 22 22.52 -36.27 -7.44
C HIS A 22 22.46 -34.87 -6.80
N SER A 23 21.85 -33.97 -7.57
CA SER A 23 21.23 -32.70 -7.17
C SER A 23 22.04 -31.40 -7.35
N PRO A 24 22.10 -30.88 -8.59
CA PRO A 24 22.05 -29.44 -8.85
C PRO A 24 20.62 -28.94 -9.15
N ASP A 25 19.56 -29.71 -8.84
CA ASP A 25 18.18 -29.31 -9.16
C ASP A 25 17.48 -28.54 -8.03
N THR A 26 18.21 -28.13 -7.00
CA THR A 26 17.67 -27.30 -5.90
C THR A 26 18.29 -25.91 -5.91
N TYR A 27 18.39 -25.30 -7.10
CA TYR A 27 18.15 -23.86 -7.12
C TYR A 27 16.64 -23.69 -6.92
N PRO A 28 16.17 -23.04 -5.83
CA PRO A 28 14.79 -22.66 -5.75
C PRO A 28 14.55 -21.69 -6.91
N THR A 29 14.01 -22.21 -8.01
CA THR A 29 13.24 -21.38 -8.92
C THR A 29 12.20 -20.70 -8.05
N PRO A 30 12.08 -19.37 -8.06
CA PRO A 30 11.01 -18.70 -7.35
C PRO A 30 9.73 -19.12 -8.05
N THR A 31 9.16 -20.25 -7.63
CA THR A 31 7.82 -20.66 -8.00
C THR A 31 6.91 -19.54 -7.53
N ALA A 32 5.92 -19.18 -8.33
CA ALA A 32 4.96 -18.13 -7.98
C ALA A 32 4.34 -18.33 -6.57
N SER A 33 4.32 -19.57 -6.07
CA SER A 33 3.98 -19.93 -4.69
C SER A 33 4.83 -19.21 -3.64
N ASN A 34 6.14 -19.15 -3.80
CA ASN A 34 7.06 -18.57 -2.81
C ASN A 34 6.95 -17.04 -2.80
N ALA A 35 6.71 -16.43 -3.97
CA ALA A 35 6.44 -15.00 -4.09
C ALA A 35 5.07 -14.64 -3.47
N MET A 36 4.05 -15.48 -3.69
CA MET A 36 2.72 -15.30 -3.11
C MET A 36 2.76 -15.48 -1.59
N GLU A 37 3.46 -16.48 -1.08
CA GLU A 37 3.66 -16.68 0.37
C GLU A 37 4.46 -15.52 1.00
N ALA A 38 5.51 -15.04 0.32
CA ALA A 38 6.26 -13.87 0.77
C ALA A 38 5.39 -12.59 0.77
N LEU A 39 4.55 -12.40 -0.24
CA LEU A 39 3.59 -11.29 -0.30
C LEU A 39 2.55 -11.42 0.82
N THR A 40 2.00 -12.62 1.05
CA THR A 40 1.01 -12.85 2.11
C THR A 40 1.61 -12.62 3.49
N ALA A 41 2.84 -13.10 3.72
CA ALA A 41 3.59 -12.86 4.94
C ALA A 41 3.95 -11.38 5.12
N PHE A 42 4.20 -10.65 4.03
CA PHE A 42 4.43 -9.21 4.05
C PHE A 42 3.13 -8.44 4.39
N LEU A 43 2.03 -8.74 3.71
CA LEU A 43 0.71 -8.14 3.95
C LEU A 43 0.20 -8.41 5.38
N ALA A 44 0.53 -9.56 5.96
CA ALA A 44 0.21 -9.88 7.35
C ALA A 44 1.00 -9.04 8.37
N ARG A 45 2.14 -8.46 7.96
CA ARG A 45 2.96 -7.55 8.80
C ARG A 45 2.59 -6.09 8.61
N VAL A 46 1.75 -5.76 7.62
CA VAL A 46 1.30 -4.40 7.38
C VAL A 46 0.26 -4.03 8.42
N ASP A 47 0.47 -2.91 9.10
CA ASP A 47 -0.57 -2.28 9.90
C ASP A 47 -1.57 -1.59 8.96
N TRP A 48 -2.61 -2.34 8.60
CA TRP A 48 -3.67 -1.87 7.72
C TRP A 48 -4.43 -0.67 8.28
N ASN A 49 -4.47 -0.52 9.61
CA ASN A 49 -5.09 0.65 10.21
C ASN A 49 -4.26 1.90 9.92
N LEU A 50 -2.95 1.83 10.16
CA LEU A 50 -2.05 2.94 9.86
C LEU A 50 -2.08 3.29 8.35
N VAL A 51 -2.08 2.29 7.47
CA VAL A 51 -2.22 2.52 6.02
C VAL A 51 -3.53 3.22 5.68
N PHE A 52 -4.64 2.79 6.27
CA PHE A 52 -5.95 3.44 6.09
C PHE A 52 -5.91 4.90 6.53
N GLN A 53 -5.44 5.18 7.74
CA GLN A 53 -5.38 6.54 8.28
C GLN A 53 -4.51 7.47 7.42
N VAL A 54 -3.33 7.00 6.99
CA VAL A 54 -2.44 7.76 6.11
C VAL A 54 -3.11 8.03 4.77
N THR A 55 -3.72 7.01 4.16
CA THR A 55 -4.40 7.15 2.87
C THR A 55 -5.57 8.13 2.95
N ALA A 56 -6.39 8.03 4.00
CA ALA A 56 -7.50 8.94 4.23
C ALA A 56 -7.03 10.39 4.42
N ARG A 57 -5.98 10.62 5.21
CA ARG A 57 -5.35 11.94 5.40
C ARG A 57 -4.86 12.54 4.09
N VAL A 58 -4.21 11.73 3.24
CA VAL A 58 -3.74 12.17 1.93
C VAL A 58 -4.91 12.55 1.02
N LEU A 59 -5.94 11.70 0.93
CA LEU A 59 -7.13 11.97 0.11
C LEU A 59 -7.86 13.24 0.54
N VAL A 60 -8.05 13.43 1.85
CA VAL A 60 -8.70 14.62 2.40
C VAL A 60 -7.88 15.87 2.12
N SER A 61 -6.55 15.78 2.21
CA SER A 61 -5.66 16.89 1.88
C SER A 61 -5.76 17.27 0.39
N ILE A 62 -5.82 16.28 -0.51
CA ILE A 62 -6.03 16.51 -1.94
C ILE A 62 -7.39 17.16 -2.19
N GLY A 63 -8.45 16.67 -1.55
CA GLY A 63 -9.77 17.27 -1.60
C GLY A 63 -9.73 18.74 -1.18
N MET A 64 -9.03 19.07 -0.09
CA MET A 64 -8.91 20.44 0.41
C MET A 64 -8.19 21.35 -0.60
N LEU A 65 -7.13 20.87 -1.24
CA LEU A 65 -6.44 21.61 -2.30
C LEU A 65 -7.37 21.89 -3.49
N PHE A 66 -8.19 20.91 -3.87
CA PHE A 66 -9.19 21.09 -4.92
C PHE A 66 -10.24 22.13 -4.54
N THR A 67 -10.81 22.04 -3.32
CA THR A 67 -11.75 23.05 -2.79
C THR A 67 -11.14 24.45 -2.72
N ALA A 68 -9.88 24.56 -2.30
CA ALA A 68 -9.16 25.84 -2.27
C ALA A 68 -8.97 26.41 -3.69
N TYR A 69 -8.60 25.57 -4.65
CA TYR A 69 -8.48 25.96 -6.05
C TYR A 69 -9.80 26.48 -6.61
N GLN A 70 -10.90 25.76 -6.35
CA GLN A 70 -12.21 26.15 -6.84
C GLN A 70 -12.70 27.45 -6.20
N TYR A 71 -12.45 27.65 -4.91
CA TYR A 71 -12.74 28.90 -4.22
C TYR A 71 -11.93 30.08 -4.79
N LEU A 72 -10.66 29.85 -5.13
CA LEU A 72 -9.84 30.85 -5.80
C LEU A 72 -10.43 31.23 -7.17
N GLN A 73 -10.85 30.24 -7.97
CA GLN A 73 -11.52 30.50 -9.25
C GLN A 73 -12.78 31.35 -9.05
N TYR A 74 -13.67 30.96 -8.13
CA TYR A 74 -14.86 31.75 -7.82
C TYR A 74 -14.53 33.18 -7.39
N THR A 75 -13.47 33.37 -6.60
CA THR A 75 -13.01 34.70 -6.18
C THR A 75 -12.48 35.52 -7.36
N LEU A 76 -11.79 34.90 -8.31
CA LEU A 76 -11.33 35.59 -9.52
C LEU A 76 -12.49 36.00 -10.44
N PHE A 77 -13.54 35.18 -10.56
CA PHE A 77 -14.69 35.47 -11.41
C PHE A 77 -15.68 36.47 -10.79
N PHE A 78 -15.99 36.33 -9.49
CA PHE A 78 -17.05 37.08 -8.81
C PHE A 78 -16.53 38.13 -7.82
N GLY A 79 -15.21 38.22 -7.60
CA GLY A 79 -14.60 39.16 -6.66
C GLY A 79 -15.13 38.97 -5.23
N ALA A 80 -15.56 40.07 -4.60
CA ALA A 80 -16.13 40.05 -3.25
C ALA A 80 -17.40 39.19 -3.13
N GLY A 81 -18.10 38.89 -4.24
CA GLY A 81 -19.26 38.00 -4.26
C GLY A 81 -18.93 36.55 -3.86
N ALA A 82 -17.67 36.13 -3.99
CA ALA A 82 -17.22 34.81 -3.57
C ALA A 82 -17.25 34.61 -2.03
N LEU A 83 -17.37 35.68 -1.25
CA LEU A 83 -17.58 35.59 0.20
C LEU A 83 -18.84 34.80 0.56
N ALA A 84 -19.87 34.78 -0.31
CA ALA A 84 -21.07 33.98 -0.08
C ALA A 84 -20.77 32.47 0.02
N PHE A 85 -19.68 32.00 -0.59
CA PHE A 85 -19.27 30.59 -0.62
C PHE A 85 -18.16 30.27 0.39
N ILE A 86 -17.74 31.22 1.21
CA ILE A 86 -16.67 31.01 2.21
C ILE A 86 -17.04 29.90 3.22
N GLY A 87 -18.33 29.72 3.49
CA GLY A 87 -18.83 28.65 4.36
C GLY A 87 -18.43 27.26 3.86
N GLN A 88 -18.50 27.01 2.55
CA GLN A 88 -18.08 25.72 1.97
C GLN A 88 -16.58 25.50 2.15
N PHE A 89 -15.76 26.54 1.97
CA PHE A 89 -14.32 26.46 2.22
C PHE A 89 -14.02 26.14 3.69
N LEU A 90 -14.69 26.81 4.63
CA LEU A 90 -14.52 26.57 6.07
C LEU A 90 -14.97 25.15 6.49
N ILE A 91 -16.02 24.62 5.88
CA ILE A 91 -16.44 23.21 6.08
C ILE A 91 -15.33 22.26 5.61
N GLY A 92 -14.64 22.56 4.51
CA GLY A 92 -13.48 21.79 4.06
C GLY A 92 -12.34 21.80 5.08
N VAL A 93 -12.01 22.99 5.60
CA VAL A 93 -10.99 23.13 6.68
C VAL A 93 -11.39 22.33 7.92
N PHE A 94 -12.67 22.33 8.29
CA PHE A 94 -13.17 21.52 9.40
C PHE A 94 -12.93 20.02 9.19
N PHE A 95 -13.24 19.47 8.01
CA PHE A 95 -13.00 18.04 7.75
C PHE A 95 -11.52 17.68 7.79
N VAL A 96 -10.64 18.54 7.27
CA VAL A 96 -9.19 18.37 7.43
C VAL A 96 -8.82 18.35 8.90
N ALA A 97 -9.29 19.32 9.70
CA ALA A 97 -8.99 19.37 11.12
C ALA A 97 -9.41 18.07 11.83
N VAL A 98 -10.62 17.56 11.58
CA VAL A 98 -11.11 16.30 12.16
C VAL A 98 -10.17 15.14 11.84
N VAL A 99 -9.76 14.98 10.58
CA VAL A 99 -8.94 13.85 10.10
C VAL A 99 -7.51 13.87 10.66
N PHE A 100 -6.98 15.05 10.96
CA PHE A 100 -5.64 15.20 11.53
C PHE A 100 -5.63 15.23 13.06
N MET A 101 -6.74 15.60 13.71
CA MET A 101 -6.84 15.66 15.18
C MET A 101 -7.35 14.37 15.81
N THR A 102 -8.08 13.54 15.06
CA THR A 102 -8.62 12.29 15.58
C THR A 102 -7.73 11.09 15.27
N SER A 103 -7.81 10.09 16.13
CA SER A 103 -7.26 8.74 15.91
C SER A 103 -8.36 7.70 15.67
N ASP A 104 -9.63 8.11 15.78
CA ASP A 104 -10.79 7.22 15.57
C ASP A 104 -11.07 7.04 14.08
N ASP A 105 -10.99 5.80 13.62
CA ASP A 105 -11.16 5.44 12.21
C ASP A 105 -12.54 5.83 11.66
N LEU A 106 -13.58 5.77 12.50
CA LEU A 106 -14.94 6.19 12.14
C LEU A 106 -14.98 7.69 11.82
N HIS A 107 -14.39 8.53 12.69
CA HIS A 107 -14.36 9.97 12.48
C HIS A 107 -13.54 10.34 11.24
N ILE A 108 -12.42 9.65 11.01
CA ILE A 108 -11.61 9.82 9.79
C ILE A 108 -12.44 9.47 8.55
N MET A 109 -13.14 8.33 8.56
CA MET A 109 -13.96 7.89 7.44
C MET A 109 -15.11 8.87 7.16
N THR A 110 -15.84 9.29 8.19
CA THR A 110 -16.96 10.22 8.05
C THR A 110 -16.49 11.58 7.53
N ALA A 111 -15.37 12.09 8.02
CA ALA A 111 -14.81 13.36 7.54
C ALA A 111 -14.25 13.23 6.11
N ALA A 112 -13.67 12.09 5.74
CA ALA A 112 -13.25 11.83 4.36
C ALA A 112 -14.44 11.78 3.39
N LEU A 113 -15.54 11.13 3.80
CA LEU A 113 -16.78 11.13 3.04
C LEU A 113 -17.36 12.56 2.92
N GLY A 114 -17.35 13.32 4.00
CA GLY A 114 -17.76 14.73 4.01
C GLY A 114 -16.93 15.59 3.04
N MET A 115 -15.61 15.41 3.04
CA MET A 115 -14.71 16.10 2.12
C MET A 115 -14.97 15.73 0.66
N TYR A 116 -15.23 14.45 0.36
CA TYR A 116 -15.59 13.99 -0.98
C TYR A 116 -16.89 14.64 -1.46
N LEU A 117 -17.93 14.64 -0.63
CA LEU A 117 -19.21 15.27 -0.97
C LEU A 117 -19.06 16.77 -1.18
N LEU A 118 -18.29 17.45 -0.33
CA LEU A 118 -18.01 18.88 -0.45
C LEU A 118 -17.29 19.19 -1.76
N ALA A 119 -16.24 18.44 -2.09
CA ALA A 119 -15.48 18.65 -3.32
C ALA A 119 -16.37 18.50 -4.58
N ASN A 120 -17.37 17.60 -4.55
CA ASN A 120 -18.31 17.40 -5.65
C ASN A 120 -19.52 18.37 -5.63
N SER A 121 -19.61 19.26 -4.63
CA SER A 121 -20.72 20.21 -4.49
C SER A 121 -20.45 21.59 -5.09
N PHE A 122 -19.26 21.78 -5.67
CA PHE A 122 -18.82 23.05 -6.28
C PHE A 122 -19.23 23.22 -7.73
#